data_AF-A0A967L667-F1
#
_entry.id   AF-A0A967L667-F1
#
_cell.length_a   1.000
_cell.length_b   1.000
_cell.length_c   1.000
_cell.angle_alpha   90.00
_cell.angle_beta   90.00
_cell.angle_gamma   90.00
#
_symmetry.space_group_name_H-M   'P 1'
#
loop_
_entity.id
_entity.type
_entity.pdbx_description
1 polymer ?
#
loop_
_entity_poly.entity_id
_entity_poly.type
_entity_poly.pdbx_seq_one_letter_code
_entity_poly.pdbx_strand_id
1 'polypeptide(L)'
;SHVKEHDIECEWSPVGHLTAVVSAKREKKVRDTAEMLQASGEEFEWYDRDAVERVTGSRHYHAAVLTPRSVLMNPAALCRRLGETMPENVEVCEETAVLGIKSGSPIEIACAEGS
;
A
#
# COMPACT_ATOMS: atom_id res chain seq x y z
N SER A 1 -7.61 10.91 8.45
CA SER A 1 -6.47 10.00 8.22
C SER A 1 -5.24 10.75 8.65
N HIS A 2 -4.30 10.08 9.33
CA HIS A 2 -3.07 10.71 9.84
C HIS A 2 -2.34 11.57 8.79
N VAL A 3 -2.39 11.16 7.51
CA VAL A 3 -1.87 11.95 6.38
C VAL A 3 -2.49 13.35 6.28
N LYS A 4 -3.82 13.46 6.41
CA LYS A 4 -4.52 14.76 6.40
C LYS A 4 -4.37 15.53 7.71
N GLU A 5 -4.25 14.82 8.83
CA GLU A 5 -4.14 15.42 10.17
C GLU A 5 -2.76 16.06 10.40
N HIS A 6 -1.70 15.50 9.81
CA HIS A 6 -0.32 15.95 9.95
C HIS A 6 0.25 16.62 8.69
N ASP A 7 -0.60 16.95 7.73
CA ASP A 7 -0.25 17.57 6.44
C ASP A 7 0.96 16.89 5.78
N ILE A 8 0.90 15.55 5.72
CA ILE A 8 1.99 14.75 5.18
C ILE A 8 1.96 14.86 3.66
N GLU A 9 2.92 15.61 3.12
CA GLU A 9 3.18 15.72 1.69
C GLU A 9 3.79 14.42 1.14
N CYS A 10 2.98 13.35 1.03
CA CYS A 10 3.37 12.08 0.43
C CYS A 10 2.72 11.83 -0.94
N GLU A 11 2.33 12.89 -1.66
CA GLU A 11 1.69 12.80 -2.98
C GLU A 11 0.42 11.92 -2.95
N TRP A 12 -0.37 12.04 -1.89
CA TRP A 12 -1.55 11.21 -1.66
C TRP A 12 -2.58 11.33 -2.80
N SER A 13 -2.75 10.25 -3.55
CA SER A 13 -3.56 10.23 -4.77
C SER A 13 -4.55 9.05 -4.76
N PRO A 14 -5.85 9.30 -4.50
CA PRO A 14 -6.89 8.26 -4.45
C PRO A 14 -7.36 7.88 -5.86
N VAL A 15 -6.43 7.40 -6.69
CA VAL A 15 -6.68 7.02 -8.10
C VAL A 15 -7.04 5.54 -8.27
N GLY A 16 -7.05 4.78 -7.18
CA GLY A 16 -7.30 3.35 -7.21
C GLY A 16 -6.10 2.53 -7.71
N HIS A 17 -6.32 1.22 -7.84
CA HIS A 17 -5.33 0.29 -8.37
C HIS A 17 -5.99 -0.65 -9.39
N LEU A 18 -5.44 -0.67 -10.61
CA LEU A 18 -5.96 -1.46 -11.72
C LEU A 18 -5.09 -2.71 -11.94
N THR A 19 -5.67 -3.89 -11.71
CA THR A 19 -5.01 -5.18 -11.99
C THR A 19 -5.53 -5.73 -13.31
N ALA A 20 -4.68 -5.75 -14.35
CA ALA A 20 -5.05 -6.18 -15.69
C ALA A 20 -4.33 -7.46 -16.14
N VAL A 21 -4.98 -8.25 -16.99
CA VAL A 21 -4.41 -9.44 -17.65
C VAL A 21 -4.42 -9.28 -19.15
N VAL A 22 -3.39 -9.79 -19.83
CA VAL A 22 -3.17 -9.63 -21.28
C VAL A 22 -3.84 -10.73 -22.11
N SER A 23 -4.06 -11.91 -21.52
CA SER A 23 -4.57 -13.09 -22.24
C SER A 23 -5.88 -13.57 -21.66
N ALA A 24 -6.82 -13.94 -22.53
CA ALA A 24 -8.06 -14.63 -22.17
C ALA A 24 -7.84 -15.86 -21.27
N LYS A 25 -6.73 -16.59 -21.48
CA LYS A 25 -6.37 -17.75 -20.65
C LYS A 25 -6.10 -17.38 -19.18
N ARG A 26 -5.78 -16.12 -18.90
CA ARG A 26 -5.50 -15.59 -17.55
C ARG A 26 -6.67 -14.82 -16.96
N GLU A 27 -7.79 -14.69 -17.69
CA GLU A 27 -8.99 -14.00 -17.20
C GLU A 27 -9.50 -14.60 -15.89
N LYS A 28 -9.41 -15.93 -15.74
CA LYS A 28 -9.77 -16.61 -14.49
C LYS A 28 -9.07 -16.00 -13.28
N LYS A 29 -7.77 -15.67 -13.37
CA LYS A 29 -7.01 -15.11 -12.24
C LYS A 29 -7.53 -13.75 -11.77
N VAL A 30 -7.91 -12.88 -12.71
CA VAL A 30 -8.47 -11.57 -12.35
C VAL A 30 -9.92 -11.70 -11.87
N ARG A 31 -10.66 -12.71 -12.35
CA ARG A 31 -11.99 -13.06 -11.83
C ARG A 31 -11.92 -13.61 -10.41
N ASP A 32 -10.99 -14.50 -10.11
CA ASP A 32 -10.73 -15.00 -8.75
C ASP A 32 -10.41 -13.82 -7.80
N THR A 33 -9.71 -12.79 -8.29
CA THR A 33 -9.45 -11.56 -7.52
C THR A 33 -10.73 -10.76 -7.26
N ALA A 34 -11.59 -10.59 -8.27
CA ALA A 34 -12.88 -9.93 -8.12
C ALA A 34 -13.81 -10.67 -7.15
N GLU A 35 -13.85 -12.01 -7.21
CA GLU A 35 -14.60 -12.85 -6.28
C GLU A 35 -14.09 -12.72 -4.84
N MET A 36 -12.77 -12.66 -4.65
CA MET A 36 -12.16 -12.40 -3.33
C MET A 36 -12.58 -11.03 -2.80
N LEU A 37 -12.48 -9.98 -3.62
CA LEU A 37 -12.88 -8.61 -3.24
C LEU A 37 -14.36 -8.56 -2.87
N GLN A 38 -15.22 -9.22 -3.66
CA GLN A 38 -16.64 -9.36 -3.37
C GLN A 38 -16.90 -10.05 -2.03
N ALA A 39 -16.21 -11.16 -1.76
CA ALA A 39 -16.34 -11.91 -0.51
C ALA A 39 -15.88 -11.11 0.71
N SER A 40 -14.89 -10.21 0.54
CA SER A 40 -14.42 -9.29 1.58
C SER A 40 -15.28 -8.04 1.74
N GLY A 41 -16.30 -7.83 0.89
CA GLY A 41 -17.12 -6.62 0.89
C GLY A 41 -16.38 -5.36 0.40
N GLU A 42 -15.26 -5.56 -0.32
CA GLU A 42 -14.49 -4.46 -0.90
C GLU A 42 -15.16 -3.96 -2.18
N GLU A 43 -15.16 -2.65 -2.36
CA GLU A 43 -15.62 -2.02 -3.60
C GLU A 43 -14.64 -2.32 -4.73
N PHE A 44 -15.17 -2.74 -5.89
CA PHE A 44 -14.37 -2.95 -7.10
C PHE A 44 -15.20 -2.70 -8.35
N GLU A 45 -14.52 -2.47 -9.47
CA GLU A 45 -15.11 -2.38 -10.79
C GLU A 45 -14.47 -3.40 -11.72
N TRP A 46 -15.30 -4.13 -12.45
CA TRP A 46 -14.86 -5.07 -13.48
C TRP A 46 -14.76 -4.39 -14.84
N TYR A 47 -13.66 -4.64 -15.55
CA TYR A 47 -13.40 -4.17 -16.90
C TYR A 47 -13.22 -5.36 -17.83
N ASP A 48 -14.16 -5.53 -18.76
CA ASP A 48 -13.98 -6.42 -19.91
C ASP A 48 -12.95 -5.84 -20.90
N ARG A 49 -12.76 -6.55 -22.03
CA ARG A 49 -11.77 -6.19 -23.04
C ARG A 49 -11.96 -4.78 -23.60
N ASP A 50 -13.19 -4.39 -23.89
CA ASP A 50 -13.48 -3.10 -24.50
C ASP A 50 -13.40 -1.99 -23.44
N ALA A 51 -13.82 -2.29 -22.20
CA ALA A 51 -13.71 -1.36 -21.08
C ALA A 51 -12.25 -1.08 -20.70
N VAL A 52 -11.40 -2.10 -20.64
CA VAL A 52 -9.98 -1.91 -20.30
C VAL A 52 -9.24 -1.14 -21.40
N GLU A 53 -9.61 -1.34 -22.67
CA GLU A 53 -9.07 -0.51 -23.77
C GLU A 53 -9.47 0.96 -23.60
N ARG A 54 -10.73 1.26 -23.26
CA ARG A 54 -11.19 2.64 -23.06
C ARG A 54 -10.45 3.37 -21.94
N VAL A 55 -10.15 2.69 -20.83
CA VAL A 55 -9.49 3.32 -19.67
C VAL A 55 -7.96 3.39 -19.81
N THR A 56 -7.34 2.41 -20.48
CA THR A 56 -5.87 2.37 -20.64
C THR A 56 -5.37 2.97 -21.96
N GLY A 57 -6.25 3.15 -22.94
CA GLY A 57 -5.88 3.51 -24.31
C GLY A 57 -5.18 2.37 -25.07
N SER A 58 -5.19 1.15 -24.56
CA SER A 58 -4.40 0.03 -25.09
C SER A 58 -5.23 -1.24 -25.33
N ARG A 59 -5.13 -1.77 -26.55
CA ARG A 59 -5.70 -3.09 -26.95
C ARG A 59 -4.93 -4.27 -26.39
N HIS A 60 -3.84 -4.03 -25.66
CA HIS A 60 -2.96 -5.05 -25.12
C HIS A 60 -3.62 -5.87 -24.01
N TYR A 61 -4.53 -5.26 -23.24
CA TYR A 61 -5.19 -5.93 -22.12
C TYR A 61 -6.49 -6.62 -22.54
N HIS A 62 -6.81 -7.71 -21.85
CA HIS A 62 -7.99 -8.55 -22.10
C HIS A 62 -9.09 -8.35 -21.06
N ALA A 63 -8.73 -8.16 -19.79
CA ALA A 63 -9.66 -7.85 -18.71
C ALA A 63 -8.90 -7.19 -17.55
N ALA A 64 -9.60 -6.48 -16.68
CA ALA A 64 -9.04 -5.90 -15.47
C ALA A 64 -10.06 -5.79 -14.33
N VAL A 65 -9.55 -5.62 -13.11
CA VAL A 65 -10.33 -5.22 -11.93
C VAL A 65 -9.70 -3.97 -11.34
N LEU A 66 -10.52 -2.96 -11.05
CA LEU A 66 -10.12 -1.72 -10.39
C LEU A 66 -10.58 -1.76 -8.93
N THR A 67 -9.69 -1.45 -7.99
CA THR A 67 -10.03 -1.20 -6.59
C THR A 67 -9.95 0.31 -6.32
N PRO A 68 -11.08 1.05 -6.32
CA PRO A 68 -11.08 2.51 -6.26
C PRO A 68 -10.60 3.06 -4.91
N ARG A 69 -10.71 2.27 -3.85
CA ARG A 69 -10.27 2.65 -2.50
C ARG A 69 -8.74 2.64 -2.33
N SER A 70 -8.00 2.06 -3.27
CA SER A 70 -6.54 2.04 -3.23
C SER A 70 -5.96 3.44 -3.51
N VAL A 71 -4.82 3.74 -2.89
CA VAL A 71 -4.18 5.05 -2.97
C VAL A 71 -2.76 4.87 -3.47
N LEU A 72 -2.36 5.72 -4.42
CA LEU A 72 -0.97 5.91 -4.81
C LEU A 72 -0.35 7.00 -3.94
N MET A 73 0.86 6.77 -3.45
CA MET A 73 1.60 7.73 -2.63
C MET A 73 3.11 7.44 -2.69
N ASN A 74 3.91 8.40 -2.26
CA ASN A 74 5.35 8.24 -2.04
C ASN A 74 5.59 7.60 -0.65
N PRO A 75 6.00 6.32 -0.58
CA PRO A 75 6.18 5.62 0.69
C PRO A 75 7.34 6.19 1.52
N ALA A 76 8.41 6.69 0.90
CA ALA A 76 9.55 7.26 1.61
C ALA A 76 9.17 8.58 2.28
N ALA A 77 8.44 9.45 1.58
CA ALA A 77 7.93 10.71 2.13
C ALA A 77 6.97 10.46 3.30
N LEU A 78 6.08 9.47 3.17
CA LEU A 78 5.18 9.07 4.25
C LEU A 78 5.95 8.62 5.50
N CYS A 79 6.86 7.65 5.37
CA CYS A 79 7.63 7.12 6.50
C CYS A 79 8.43 8.21 7.20
N ARG A 80 9.11 9.08 6.43
CA ARG A 80 9.89 10.19 6.98
C ARG A 80 9.02 11.15 7.79
N ARG A 81 7.91 11.61 7.21
CA ARG A 81 7.02 12.55 7.90
C ARG A 81 6.35 11.93 9.11
N LEU A 82 6.03 10.63 9.07
CA LEU A 82 5.56 9.92 10.26
C LEU A 82 6.61 9.93 11.37
N GLY A 83 7.88 9.66 11.05
CA GLY A 83 8.98 9.75 12.03
C GLY A 83 9.12 11.16 12.63
N GLU A 84 8.99 12.20 11.81
CA GLU A 84 9.07 13.61 12.24
C GLU A 84 7.84 14.10 13.04
N THR A 85 6.72 13.38 13.01
CA THR A 85 5.44 13.80 13.62
C THR A 85 4.97 12.91 14.77
N MET A 86 5.89 12.11 15.32
CA MET A 86 5.62 11.26 16.47
C MET A 86 5.21 12.10 17.72
N PRO A 87 4.34 11.56 18.59
CA PRO A 87 3.96 12.24 19.82
C PRO A 87 5.15 12.34 20.80
N GLU A 88 5.06 13.27 21.76
CA GLU A 88 6.16 13.57 22.70
C GLU A 88 6.66 12.37 23.53
N ASN A 89 5.84 11.32 23.67
CA ASN A 89 6.19 10.10 24.40
C ASN A 89 6.89 9.03 23.54
N VAL A 90 7.31 9.37 22.32
CA VAL A 90 7.96 8.47 21.36
C VAL A 90 9.26 9.10 20.90
N GLU A 91 10.35 8.33 20.98
CA GLU A 91 11.66 8.69 20.46
C GLU A 91 11.95 7.86 19.19
N VAL A 92 12.47 8.52 18.17
CA VAL A 92 12.87 7.88 16.91
C VAL A 92 14.39 7.83 16.85
N CYS A 93 14.95 6.63 16.93
CA CYS A 93 16.39 6.39 16.84
C CYS A 93 16.76 5.91 15.43
N GLU A 94 17.19 6.84 14.57
CA GLU A 94 17.74 6.48 13.25
C GLU A 94 19.16 5.93 13.37
N GLU A 95 19.62 5.21 12.34
CA GLU A 95 20.98 4.63 12.26
C GLU A 95 21.36 3.70 13.44
N THR A 96 20.37 3.29 14.23
CA THR A 96 20.57 2.51 15.46
C THR A 96 20.18 1.05 15.24
N ALA A 97 21.04 0.30 14.55
CA ALA A 97 20.77 -1.10 14.24
C ALA A 97 20.62 -1.95 15.53
N VAL A 98 19.47 -2.60 15.70
CA VAL A 98 19.22 -3.53 16.81
C VAL A 98 19.97 -4.84 16.56
N LEU A 99 20.88 -5.17 17.47
CA LEU A 99 21.71 -6.37 17.44
C LEU A 99 21.16 -7.50 18.33
N GLY A 100 20.33 -7.16 19.30
CA GLY A 100 19.72 -8.15 20.19
C GLY A 100 18.59 -7.57 21.04
N ILE A 101 17.69 -8.45 21.47
CA ILE A 101 16.58 -8.13 22.36
C ILE A 101 16.64 -9.11 23.52
N LYS A 102 16.73 -8.60 24.75
CA LYS A 102 16.58 -9.41 25.96
C LYS A 102 15.19 -9.18 26.53
N SER A 103 14.40 -10.24 26.52
CA SER A 103 13.07 -10.23 27.14
C SER A 103 13.20 -10.17 28.66
N GLY A 104 12.36 -9.35 29.31
CA GLY A 104 12.41 -9.09 30.75
C GLY A 104 11.48 -7.94 31.13
N SER A 105 11.57 -7.50 32.39
CA SER A 105 10.92 -6.27 32.85
C SER A 105 11.96 -5.42 33.58
N PRO A 106 12.59 -4.44 32.91
CA PRO A 106 12.30 -3.96 31.55
C PRO A 106 12.84 -4.88 30.43
N ILE A 107 12.34 -4.65 29.21
CA ILE A 107 12.95 -5.20 27.98
C ILE A 107 14.23 -4.39 27.71
N GLU A 108 15.34 -5.07 27.45
CA GLU A 108 16.59 -4.43 27.05
C GLU A 108 16.84 -4.65 25.56
N ILE A 109 17.26 -3.59 24.87
CA ILE A 109 17.64 -3.63 23.45
C ILE A 109 19.15 -3.38 23.38
N ALA A 110 19.88 -4.22 22.65
CA ALA A 110 21.29 -3.99 22.37
C ALA A 110 21.45 -3.44 20.96
N CYS A 111 22.10 -2.29 20.81
CA CYS A 111 22.32 -1.62 19.52
C CYS A 111 23.82 -1.53 19.19
N ALA A 112 24.15 -1.23 17.93
CA ALA A 112 25.54 -1.19 17.45
C ALA A 112 26.41 -0.13 18.15
N GLU A 113 25.83 0.98 18.61
CA GLU A 113 26.54 2.05 19.32
C GLU A 113 26.51 1.91 20.86
N GLY A 114 25.85 0.89 21.39
CA GLY A 114 25.66 0.69 22.84
C GLY A 114 24.26 0.20 23.19
N SER A 115 24.06 -0.16 24.45
CA SER A 115 22.75 -0.51 25.05
C SER A 115 22.12 0.70 25.72
#